data_AF-A0A1G9M2M5-F1
#
_entry.id   AF-A0A1G9M2M5-F1
#
_cell.length_a   1.000
_cell.length_b   1.000
_cell.length_c   1.000
_cell.angle_alpha   90.00
_cell.angle_beta   90.00
_cell.angle_gamma   90.00
#
_symmetry.space_group_name_H-M   'P 1'
#
loop_
_entity.id
_entity.type
_entity.pdbx_description
1 polymer ?
#
loop_
_entity_poly.entity_id
_entity_poly.type
_entity_poly.pdbx_seq_one_letter_code
_entity_poly.pdbx_strand_id
1 'polypeptide(L)'
;MFLLKLIGKIILIPIMLALTLIQWVGIFLNSISGVILGILAFIFALTGIASLAFGLASGSEALKMMVVAFLFFIIPVTGEWIVIKIVAAKAELQSFIKS
;
A
#
# COMPACT_ATOMS: atom_id res chain seq x y z
N MET A 1 23.52 -27.65 -18.10
CA MET A 1 22.25 -27.26 -17.44
C MET A 1 22.40 -27.03 -15.94
N PHE A 2 23.09 -27.91 -15.21
CA PHE A 2 23.32 -27.76 -13.75
C PHE A 2 24.06 -26.46 -13.37
N LEU A 3 25.15 -26.12 -14.06
CA LEU A 3 25.93 -24.89 -13.81
C LEU A 3 25.13 -23.60 -14.04
N LEU A 4 24.30 -23.55 -15.09
CA LEU A 4 23.43 -22.40 -15.36
C LEU A 4 22.38 -22.22 -14.26
N LYS A 5 21.77 -23.31 -13.78
CA LYS A 5 20.87 -23.29 -12.61
C LYS A 5 21.60 -22.82 -11.35
N LEU A 6 22.84 -23.26 -11.12
CA LEU A 6 23.63 -22.88 -9.95
C LEU A 6 23.98 -21.38 -9.96
N ILE A 7 24.47 -20.86 -11.09
CA ILE A 7 24.77 -19.42 -11.26
C ILE A 7 23.49 -18.59 -11.07
N GLY A 8 22.36 -19.03 -11.64
CA GLY A 8 21.06 -18.39 -11.44
C GLY A 8 20.65 -18.34 -9.96
N LYS A 9 20.80 -19.44 -9.21
CA LYS A 9 20.48 -19.46 -7.77
C LYS A 9 21.36 -18.50 -6.97
N ILE A 10 22.65 -18.40 -7.28
CA ILE A 10 23.57 -17.48 -6.59
C ILE A 10 23.18 -16.01 -6.84
N ILE A 11 22.77 -15.67 -8.07
CA ILE A 11 22.31 -14.32 -8.42
C ILE A 11 20.93 -14.00 -7.80
N LEU A 12 20.07 -15.00 -7.63
CA LEU A 12 18.73 -14.80 -7.06
C LEU A 12 18.73 -14.54 -5.55
N ILE A 13 19.73 -15.03 -4.81
CA ILE A 13 19.87 -14.78 -3.37
C ILE A 13 19.94 -13.28 -3.02
N PRO A 14 20.84 -12.46 -3.62
CA PRO A 14 20.86 -11.02 -3.35
C PRO A 14 19.59 -10.31 -3.82
N ILE A 15 18.95 -10.79 -4.90
CA ILE A 15 17.66 -10.27 -5.37
C ILE A 15 16.56 -10.50 -4.31
N MET A 16 16.50 -11.70 -3.70
CA MET A 16 15.54 -11.97 -2.63
C MET A 16 15.76 -11.11 -1.39
N LEU A 17 17.02 -10.82 -1.04
CA LEU A 17 17.36 -9.90 0.05
C LEU A 17 16.87 -8.49 -0.27
N ALA A 18 17.13 -7.98 -1.47
CA ALA A 18 16.65 -6.68 -1.92
C ALA A 18 15.11 -6.59 -1.89
N LEU A 19 14.42 -7.60 -2.42
CA LEU A 19 12.94 -7.65 -2.38
C LEU A 19 12.40 -7.69 -0.95
N THR A 20 13.09 -8.37 -0.04
CA THR A 20 12.71 -8.39 1.38
C THR A 20 12.86 -7.01 2.00
N LEU A 21 13.96 -6.31 1.75
CA LEU A 21 14.14 -4.94 2.25
C LEU A 21 13.06 -3.99 1.70
N ILE A 22 12.79 -4.06 0.40
CA ILE A 22 11.73 -3.26 -0.24
C ILE A 22 10.36 -3.59 0.37
N GLN A 23 10.06 -4.88 0.60
CA GLN A 23 8.83 -5.31 1.26
C GLN A 23 8.71 -4.72 2.67
N TRP A 24 9.76 -4.79 3.47
CA TRP A 24 9.77 -4.26 4.85
C TRP A 24 9.55 -2.74 4.87
N VAL A 25 10.28 -2.02 4.02
CA VAL A 25 10.10 -0.57 3.86
C VAL A 25 8.68 -0.24 3.40
N GLY A 26 8.15 -1.00 2.44
CA GLY A 26 6.78 -0.84 1.95
C GLY A 26 5.73 -1.05 3.04
N ILE A 27 5.85 -2.13 3.84
CA ILE A 27 4.95 -2.40 4.98
C ILE A 27 5.04 -1.27 6.01
N PHE A 28 6.25 -0.84 6.35
CA PHE A 28 6.49 0.21 7.34
C PHE A 28 5.85 1.54 6.91
N LEU A 29 6.14 1.97 5.68
CA LEU A 29 5.58 3.20 5.13
C LEU A 29 4.06 3.11 5.02
N ASN A 30 3.53 1.98 4.54
CA ASN A 30 2.10 1.79 4.38
C ASN A 30 1.35 1.79 5.72
N SER A 31 1.96 1.22 6.76
CA SER A 31 1.40 1.22 8.12
C SER A 31 1.31 2.63 8.68
N ILE A 32 2.38 3.42 8.60
CA ILE A 32 2.37 4.81 9.06
C ILE A 32 1.40 5.66 8.24
N SER A 33 1.46 5.56 6.91
CA SER A 33 0.56 6.31 6.05
C SER A 33 -0.90 5.92 6.25
N GLY A 34 -1.19 4.62 6.47
CA GLY A 34 -2.54 4.14 6.72
C GLY A 34 -3.15 4.76 7.97
N VAL A 35 -2.38 4.86 9.06
CA VAL A 35 -2.85 5.51 10.30
C VAL A 35 -3.06 7.00 10.08
N ILE A 36 -2.06 7.72 9.55
CA ILE A 36 -2.12 9.18 9.39
C ILE A 36 -3.24 9.57 8.40
N LEU A 37 -3.23 8.96 7.21
CA LEU A 37 -4.22 9.26 6.17
C LEU A 37 -5.62 8.75 6.52
N GLY A 38 -5.72 7.66 7.29
CA GLY A 38 -6.99 7.17 7.82
C GLY A 38 -7.62 8.16 8.80
N ILE A 39 -6.82 8.70 9.74
CA ILE A 39 -7.28 9.76 10.65
C ILE A 39 -7.70 11.00 9.86
N LEU A 40 -6.90 11.44 8.88
CA LEU A 40 -7.25 12.59 8.04
C LEU A 40 -8.54 12.34 7.26
N ALA A 41 -8.67 11.20 6.60
CA ALA A 41 -9.89 10.82 5.87
C ALA A 41 -11.11 10.85 6.79
N PHE A 42 -10.99 10.30 8.00
CA PHE A 42 -12.05 10.32 8.98
C PHE A 42 -12.43 11.73 9.42
N ILE A 43 -11.45 12.62 9.66
CA ILE A 43 -11.71 14.03 9.98
C ILE A 43 -12.47 14.72 8.84
N PHE A 44 -12.00 14.59 7.59
CA PHE A 44 -12.68 15.19 6.43
C PHE A 44 -14.11 14.65 6.27
N ALA A 45 -14.31 13.35 6.48
CA ALA A 45 -15.64 12.75 6.42
C ALA A 45 -16.54 13.28 7.55
N LEU A 46 -16.08 13.28 8.80
CA LEU A 46 -16.86 13.81 9.92
C LEU A 46 -17.20 15.30 9.73
N THR A 47 -16.24 16.11 9.29
CA THR A 47 -16.49 17.53 9.01
C THR A 47 -17.51 17.70 7.89
N GLY A 48 -17.43 16.91 6.81
CA GLY A 48 -18.42 16.93 5.73
C GLY A 48 -19.83 16.57 6.21
N ILE A 49 -19.98 15.51 7.02
CA ILE A 49 -21.28 15.10 7.56
C ILE A 49 -21.81 16.14 8.56
N ALA A 50 -20.96 16.61 9.47
CA ALA A 50 -21.36 17.60 10.48
C ALA A 50 -21.79 18.91 9.81
N SER A 51 -21.02 19.41 8.85
CA SER A 51 -21.35 20.64 8.12
C SER A 51 -22.67 20.54 7.36
N LEU A 52 -22.98 19.37 6.78
CA LEU A 52 -24.29 19.11 6.18
C LEU A 52 -25.41 19.08 7.23
N ALA A 53 -25.21 18.37 8.33
CA ALA A 53 -26.21 18.20 9.39
C ALA A 53 -26.56 19.51 10.10
N PHE A 54 -25.58 20.39 10.29
CA PHE A 54 -25.79 21.73 10.87
C PHE A 54 -26.24 22.78 9.84
N GLY A 55 -26.42 22.40 8.56
CA GLY A 55 -26.81 23.32 7.49
C GLY A 55 -25.75 24.37 7.15
N LEU A 56 -24.48 24.13 7.51
CA LEU A 56 -23.35 25.02 7.27
C LEU A 56 -22.76 24.86 5.86
N ALA A 57 -23.00 23.73 5.22
CA ALA A 57 -22.53 23.42 3.87
C ALA A 57 -23.66 22.85 3.02
N SER A 58 -23.64 23.17 1.72
CA SER A 58 -24.51 22.54 0.74
C SER A 58 -24.16 21.06 0.55
N GLY A 59 -25.11 20.27 0.08
CA GLY A 59 -24.87 18.86 -0.25
C GLY A 59 -23.69 18.65 -1.21
N SER A 60 -23.46 19.60 -2.13
CA SER A 60 -22.35 19.56 -3.07
C SER A 60 -20.98 19.76 -2.40
N GLU A 61 -20.90 20.59 -1.36
CA GLU A 61 -19.66 20.87 -0.64
C GLU A 61 -19.32 19.72 0.31
N ALA A 62 -20.31 19.18 1.01
CA ALA A 62 -20.15 17.98 1.82
C ALA A 62 -19.67 16.80 0.96
N LEU A 63 -20.21 16.65 -0.26
CA LEU A 63 -19.77 15.61 -1.20
C LEU A 63 -18.31 15.82 -1.66
N LYS A 64 -17.87 17.06 -1.90
CA LYS A 64 -16.45 17.34 -2.20
C LYS A 64 -15.55 16.94 -1.04
N MET A 65 -15.95 17.21 0.20
CA MET A 65 -15.20 16.79 1.39
C MET A 65 -15.14 15.27 1.53
N MET A 66 -16.22 14.56 1.17
CA MET A 66 -16.22 13.09 1.09
C MET A 66 -15.23 12.58 0.05
N VAL A 67 -15.22 13.16 -1.15
CA VAL A 67 -14.27 12.76 -2.20
C VAL A 67 -12.83 12.91 -1.71
N VAL A 68 -12.49 14.01 -1.04
CA VAL A 68 -11.16 14.21 -0.47
C VAL A 68 -10.83 13.16 0.60
N ALA A 69 -11.78 12.83 1.47
CA ALA A 69 -11.60 11.76 2.45
C ALA A 69 -11.31 10.41 1.77
N PHE A 70 -12.06 10.07 0.73
CA PHE A 70 -11.83 8.85 -0.05
C PHE A 70 -10.46 8.84 -0.73
N LEU A 71 -10.01 9.97 -1.28
CA LEU A 71 -8.69 10.08 -1.91
C LEU A 71 -7.57 9.77 -0.90
N PHE A 72 -7.65 10.30 0.32
CA PHE A 72 -6.68 9.96 1.37
C PHE A 72 -6.71 8.48 1.75
N PHE A 73 -7.89 7.86 1.76
CA PHE A 73 -8.04 6.44 2.08
C PHE A 73 -7.52 5.50 0.98
N ILE A 74 -7.59 5.89 -0.30
CA ILE A 74 -7.12 5.06 -1.43
C ILE A 74 -5.59 4.89 -1.45
N ILE A 75 -4.85 5.89 -0.97
CA ILE A 75 -3.37 5.86 -0.96
C ILE A 75 -2.82 4.64 -0.21
N PRO A 76 -3.15 4.41 1.08
CA PRO A 76 -2.65 3.24 1.82
C PRO A 76 -3.20 1.91 1.30
N VAL A 77 -4.42 1.90 0.75
CA VAL A 77 -4.98 0.69 0.11
C VAL A 77 -4.15 0.30 -1.12
N THR A 78 -3.76 1.30 -1.93
CA THR A 78 -2.91 1.07 -3.10
C THR A 78 -1.50 0.65 -2.69
N GLY A 79 -0.96 1.25 -1.62
CA GLY A 79 0.34 0.85 -1.06
C GLY A 79 0.36 -0.61 -0.61
N GLU A 80 -0.70 -1.07 0.05
CA GLU A 80 -0.85 -2.48 0.44
C GLU A 80 -0.87 -3.41 -0.78
N TRP A 81 -1.61 -3.04 -1.83
CA TRP A 81 -1.65 -3.81 -3.07
C TRP A 81 -0.26 -3.98 -3.70
N ILE A 82 0.55 -2.91 -3.71
CA ILE A 82 1.93 -2.96 -4.22
C ILE A 82 2.79 -3.91 -3.37
N VAL A 83 2.69 -3.84 -2.04
CA VAL A 83 3.41 -4.75 -1.13
C VAL A 83 3.05 -6.20 -1.43
N ILE A 84 1.77 -6.52 -1.61
CA ILE A 84 1.31 -7.89 -1.94
C ILE A 84 1.93 -8.37 -3.25
N LYS A 85 2.02 -7.52 -4.28
CA LYS A 85 2.68 -7.87 -5.54
C LYS A 85 4.17 -8.18 -5.37
N ILE A 86 4.87 -7.43 -4.52
CA ILE A 86 6.27 -7.69 -4.18
C ILE A 86 6.41 -9.03 -3.46
N VAL A 87 5.50 -9.35 -2.53
CA VAL A 87 5.50 -10.65 -1.83
C VAL A 87 5.28 -11.80 -2.81
N ALA A 88 4.34 -11.66 -3.75
CA ALA A 88 4.07 -12.66 -4.77
C ALA A 88 5.31 -12.90 -5.66
N ALA A 89 5.96 -11.83 -6.13
CA ALA A 89 7.18 -11.93 -6.93
C ALA A 89 8.31 -12.64 -6.17
N LYS A 90 8.49 -12.31 -4.88
CA LYS A 90 9.47 -12.99 -4.03
C LYS A 90 9.16 -14.49 -3.88
N ALA A 91 7.89 -14.87 -3.76
CA ALA A 91 7.48 -16.26 -3.64
C ALA A 91 7.76 -17.07 -4.93
N GLU A 92 7.53 -16.48 -6.10
CA GLU A 92 7.88 -17.10 -7.39
C GLU A 92 9.39 -17.28 -7.56
N LEU A 93 10.20 -16.29 -7.18
CA LEU A 93 11.66 -16.44 -7.21
C LEU A 93 12.15 -17.51 -6.23
N GLN A 94 11.53 -17.60 -5.05
CA GLN A 94 11.87 -18.61 -4.06
C GLN A 94 11.52 -20.03 -4.53
N SER A 95 10.39 -20.21 -5.22
CA SER A 95 10.01 -21.52 -5.78
C SER A 95 10.99 -21.97 -6.87
N PHE A 96 11.46 -21.04 -7.71
CA PHE A 96 12.49 -21.32 -8.71
C PHE A 96 13.83 -21.75 -8.09
N ILE A 97 14.22 -21.15 -6.95
CA ILE A 97 15.45 -21.54 -6.23
C ILE A 97 15.31 -22.95 -5.62
N LYS A 98 14.11 -23.35 -5.19
CA LYS A 98 13.87 -24.68 -4.61
C LYS A 98 13.74 -25.80 -5.65
N SER A 99 13.41 -25.45 -6.91
CA SER A 99 13.35 -26.36 -8.08
C SER A 99 14.73 -26.66 -8.70
#